data_AF-A0A7Y8I2R1-F1
#
_entry.id   AF-A0A7Y8I2R1-F1
#
_cell.length_a   1.000
_cell.length_b   1.000
_cell.length_c   1.000
_cell.angle_alpha   90.00
_cell.angle_beta   90.00
_cell.angle_gamma   90.00
#
_symmetry.space_group_name_H-M   'P 1'
#
loop_
_entity.id
_entity.type
_entity.pdbx_description
1 polymer ?
#
loop_
_entity_poly.entity_id
_entity_poly.type
_entity_poly.pdbx_seq_one_letter_code
_entity_poly.pdbx_strand_id
1 'polypeptide(L)'
;STPESRAIRHDWGLTLTELAEERFIRPIEEWSRRNGVQFRLQGYGIPPAVLSSNRLVDLPEGEGAQWRELWASRWASSASHLYGKPVTSSETWTWLHSPSFAATPLDMKAEADRHFLQGITQLIGHGWPYTAEGVEYPGWRFYASAVFNDKNPWWLVMPDVTLYLQRVSHLLRQGNPGNSVAVYLPNHDAYGDFRLGRAHMLEILKARLGPAVVPAVLDAGYGFDFFDDTAVDRVLSGPYRLAILPAVETIPAETLHKLKAFAGRGNTVLATRRLPDRSPGYLATPAQHQEVAALASQFVKLVATEAELGAAMRAAAPPELQVEPPSDEIGFIRRVLPGAEVYFIANTGNTAKSGTLKPCSKPAAAEWWDPKTGAVEGAGAVPIEFELAPYESRILVLSGQAAEKKRRLPAPLPPLDLSTGWTLRVPGENQPRALRALAPWSSLEGLIYFSGIATYEKTFTLHAGRLSAGVEAFLDFGAGRPDGTPGRGPGMRALLDAPVRDAAEVWVNGKRAGPLWSPPYRLAITSLLKPGVNEIRVLVANTAINHMAGRPLPDYRLLNSRFGTRFEPQDMDKVQPAPSGLTGPARLVFERSLQ
;
A
#
# COMPACT_ATOMS: atom_id res chain seq x y z
N SER A 1 -21.41 28.00 18.95
CA SER A 1 -22.54 27.17 18.51
C SER A 1 -23.33 26.78 19.73
N THR A 2 -24.64 27.01 19.80
CA THR A 2 -25.47 26.45 20.87
C THR A 2 -25.66 24.93 20.65
N PRO A 3 -26.03 24.14 21.68
CA PRO A 3 -26.38 22.73 21.53
C PRO A 3 -27.51 22.48 20.51
N GLU A 4 -28.52 23.35 20.48
CA GLU A 4 -29.67 23.28 19.56
C GLU A 4 -29.21 23.43 18.11
N SER A 5 -28.29 24.37 17.85
CA SER A 5 -27.70 24.56 16.53
C SER A 5 -26.92 23.32 16.07
N ARG A 6 -26.30 22.55 16.98
CA ARG A 6 -25.61 21.29 16.62
C ARG A 6 -26.62 20.20 16.26
N ALA A 7 -27.70 20.08 17.01
CA ALA A 7 -28.72 19.06 16.77
C ALA A 7 -29.53 19.32 15.48
N ILE A 8 -29.81 20.58 15.13
CA ILE A 8 -30.42 20.91 13.83
C ILE A 8 -29.49 20.57 12.66
N ARG A 9 -28.19 20.88 12.78
CA ARG A 9 -27.20 20.50 11.74
C ARG A 9 -27.04 19.01 11.62
N HIS A 10 -27.19 18.29 12.72
CA HIS A 10 -27.29 16.85 12.69
C HIS A 10 -28.41 16.38 11.76
N ASP A 11 -29.65 16.84 11.98
CA ASP A 11 -30.81 16.40 11.21
C ASP A 11 -30.70 16.80 9.73
N TRP A 12 -30.16 18.00 9.47
CA TRP A 12 -29.81 18.43 8.11
C TRP A 12 -28.76 17.53 7.46
N GLY A 13 -27.68 17.20 8.15
CA GLY A 13 -26.61 16.33 7.65
C GLY A 13 -27.11 14.92 7.34
N LEU A 14 -27.94 14.36 8.23
CA LEU A 14 -28.61 13.07 8.01
C LEU A 14 -29.49 13.12 6.75
N THR A 15 -30.31 14.16 6.61
CA THR A 15 -31.16 14.35 5.43
C THR A 15 -30.34 14.45 4.14
N LEU A 16 -29.18 15.12 4.16
CA LEU A 16 -28.30 15.19 2.98
C LEU A 16 -27.76 13.81 2.58
N THR A 17 -27.38 12.98 3.55
CA THR A 17 -26.95 11.59 3.30
C THR A 17 -28.09 10.76 2.71
N GLU A 18 -29.28 10.84 3.29
CA GLU A 18 -30.48 10.13 2.80
C GLU A 18 -30.80 10.52 1.35
N LEU A 19 -30.75 11.81 1.03
CA LEU A 19 -30.96 12.30 -0.33
C LEU A 19 -29.85 11.87 -1.29
N ALA A 20 -28.59 11.83 -0.85
CA ALA A 20 -27.49 11.31 -1.67
C ALA A 20 -27.71 9.84 -2.02
N GLU A 21 -28.18 9.02 -1.06
CA GLU A 21 -28.52 7.63 -1.33
C GLU A 21 -29.75 7.48 -2.23
N GLU A 22 -30.85 8.16 -1.91
CA GLU A 22 -32.15 8.01 -2.57
C GLU A 22 -32.16 8.61 -3.99
N ARG A 23 -31.46 9.72 -4.20
CA ARG A 23 -31.54 10.52 -5.44
C ARG A 23 -30.32 10.42 -6.34
N PHE A 24 -29.21 9.86 -5.86
CA PHE A 24 -28.01 9.68 -6.67
C PHE A 24 -27.53 8.23 -6.70
N ILE A 25 -27.19 7.64 -5.55
CA ILE A 25 -26.56 6.30 -5.52
C ILE A 25 -27.52 5.22 -6.00
N ARG A 26 -28.74 5.14 -5.45
CA ARG A 26 -29.74 4.13 -5.85
C ARG A 26 -30.17 4.26 -7.31
N PRO A 27 -30.48 5.46 -7.85
CA PRO A 27 -30.81 5.58 -9.28
C PRO A 27 -29.71 5.09 -10.23
N ILE A 28 -28.43 5.33 -9.89
CA ILE A 28 -27.29 4.85 -10.70
C ILE A 28 -27.11 3.33 -10.56
N GLU A 29 -27.26 2.77 -9.37
CA GLU A 29 -27.25 1.31 -9.15
C GLU A 29 -28.32 0.64 -9.98
N GLU A 30 -29.57 1.10 -9.90
CA GLU A 30 -30.68 0.53 -10.65
C GLU A 30 -30.48 0.65 -12.16
N TRP A 31 -29.94 1.78 -12.63
CA TRP A 31 -29.59 1.96 -14.04
C TRP A 31 -28.50 0.97 -14.45
N SER A 32 -27.45 0.80 -13.64
CA SER A 32 -26.34 -0.12 -13.91
C SER A 32 -26.85 -1.56 -14.01
N ARG A 33 -27.68 -1.99 -13.05
CA ARG A 33 -28.32 -3.31 -13.04
C ARG A 33 -29.22 -3.53 -14.26
N ARG A 34 -30.02 -2.54 -14.67
CA ARG A 34 -30.87 -2.64 -15.89
C ARG A 34 -30.05 -2.78 -17.18
N ASN A 35 -28.81 -2.30 -17.19
CA ASN A 35 -27.93 -2.32 -18.36
C ASN A 35 -26.82 -3.39 -18.28
N GLY A 36 -26.79 -4.22 -17.24
CA GLY A 36 -25.80 -5.30 -17.10
C GLY A 36 -24.37 -4.81 -16.88
N VAL A 37 -24.18 -3.63 -16.28
CA VAL A 37 -22.87 -3.08 -15.93
C VAL A 37 -22.72 -2.96 -14.41
N GLN A 38 -21.49 -2.99 -13.91
CA GLN A 38 -21.20 -2.82 -12.48
C GLN A 38 -21.06 -1.35 -12.12
N PHE A 39 -21.62 -0.95 -10.98
CA PHE A 39 -21.48 0.40 -10.44
C PHE A 39 -20.27 0.52 -9.52
N ARG A 40 -19.26 1.28 -9.96
CA ARG A 40 -18.09 1.66 -9.18
C ARG A 40 -18.22 3.10 -8.68
N LEU A 41 -17.98 3.33 -7.39
CA LEU A 41 -18.17 4.65 -6.77
C LEU A 41 -17.09 4.98 -5.74
N GLN A 42 -16.48 6.15 -5.90
CA GLN A 42 -15.75 6.86 -4.83
C GLN A 42 -16.76 7.54 -3.90
N GLY A 43 -17.34 6.76 -2.98
CA GLY A 43 -18.44 7.16 -2.11
C GLY A 43 -17.99 7.77 -0.79
N TYR A 44 -17.06 8.72 -0.82
CA TYR A 44 -16.52 9.39 0.36
C TYR A 44 -16.44 10.91 0.13
N GLY A 45 -16.71 11.69 1.17
CA GLY A 45 -16.56 13.15 1.12
C GLY A 45 -17.85 13.91 0.84
N ILE A 46 -17.99 14.50 -0.36
CA ILE A 46 -19.13 15.33 -0.77
C ILE A 46 -19.73 14.78 -2.08
N PRO A 47 -21.06 14.53 -2.17
CA PRO A 47 -22.06 14.63 -1.11
C PRO A 47 -21.78 13.68 0.07
N PRO A 48 -22.32 13.93 1.28
CA PRO A 48 -21.92 13.27 2.53
C PRO A 48 -22.38 11.80 2.64
N ALA A 49 -22.06 10.95 1.66
CA ALA A 49 -22.25 9.51 1.76
C ALA A 49 -21.53 8.95 3.00
N VAL A 50 -22.18 8.03 3.69
CA VAL A 50 -21.60 7.31 4.84
C VAL A 50 -21.00 5.99 4.38
N LEU A 51 -20.24 5.33 5.26
CA LEU A 51 -19.59 4.06 4.93
C LEU A 51 -20.62 3.06 4.39
N SER A 52 -21.77 2.98 5.06
CA SER A 52 -22.86 2.10 4.68
C SER A 52 -23.61 2.47 3.40
N SER A 53 -23.40 3.64 2.82
CA SER A 53 -23.91 3.96 1.48
C SER A 53 -23.32 3.02 0.41
N ASN A 54 -22.13 2.47 0.65
CA ASN A 54 -21.50 1.47 -0.22
C ASN A 54 -22.24 0.12 -0.29
N ARG A 55 -23.24 -0.13 0.58
CA ARG A 55 -24.12 -1.32 0.42
C ARG A 55 -24.79 -1.34 -0.95
N LEU A 56 -25.05 -0.16 -1.53
CA LEU A 56 -25.69 0.07 -2.83
C LEU A 56 -24.70 0.09 -4.02
N VAL A 57 -23.42 -0.19 -3.82
CA VAL A 57 -22.36 -0.01 -4.85
C VAL A 57 -21.69 -1.34 -5.16
N ASP A 58 -21.68 -1.82 -6.40
CA ASP A 58 -21.06 -3.12 -6.74
C ASP A 58 -19.56 -3.17 -6.43
N LEU A 59 -18.85 -2.08 -6.75
CA LEU A 59 -17.41 -1.93 -6.58
C LEU A 59 -17.11 -0.66 -5.77
N PRO A 60 -17.08 -0.71 -4.43
CA PRO A 60 -16.61 0.41 -3.62
C PRO A 60 -15.19 0.78 -4.01
N GLU A 61 -14.97 2.06 -4.29
CA GLU A 61 -13.68 2.60 -4.68
C GLU A 61 -13.15 3.56 -3.62
N GLY A 62 -11.90 3.37 -3.22
CA GLY A 62 -11.15 4.30 -2.37
C GLY A 62 -10.13 5.12 -3.15
N GLU A 63 -9.33 5.87 -2.40
CA GLU A 63 -8.16 6.61 -2.89
C GLU A 63 -7.19 6.84 -1.72
N GLY A 64 -5.91 6.97 -2.03
CA GLY A 64 -4.82 7.38 -1.14
C GLY A 64 -4.24 6.31 -0.20
N ALA A 65 -2.96 6.52 0.10
CA ALA A 65 -2.05 5.53 0.70
C ALA A 65 -1.82 5.70 2.21
N GLN A 66 -2.62 6.51 2.90
CA GLN A 66 -2.49 6.82 4.33
C GLN A 66 -3.01 5.66 5.21
N TRP A 67 -2.34 4.50 5.15
CA TRP A 67 -2.78 3.26 5.79
C TRP A 67 -2.80 3.27 7.33
N ARG A 68 -2.20 4.28 7.95
CA ARG A 68 -2.21 4.49 9.40
C ARG A 68 -3.22 5.55 9.86
N GLU A 69 -4.12 5.98 8.98
CA GLU A 69 -5.16 6.97 9.27
C GLU A 69 -6.53 6.49 8.79
N LEU A 70 -7.61 7.17 9.20
CA LEU A 70 -8.89 7.05 8.49
C LEU A 70 -8.76 7.73 7.13
N TRP A 71 -8.84 6.92 6.09
CA TRP A 71 -8.73 7.37 4.71
C TRP A 71 -9.65 6.57 3.78
N ALA A 72 -9.86 7.08 2.56
CA ALA A 72 -10.85 6.55 1.63
C ALA A 72 -10.60 5.09 1.22
N SER A 73 -9.34 4.68 1.07
CA SER A 73 -8.98 3.28 0.79
C SER A 73 -9.48 2.31 1.86
N ARG A 74 -9.24 2.59 3.16
CA ARG A 74 -9.76 1.72 4.24
C ARG A 74 -11.27 1.86 4.45
N TRP A 75 -11.85 3.02 4.14
CA TRP A 75 -13.30 3.20 4.12
C TRP A 75 -13.97 2.24 3.13
N ALA A 76 -13.46 2.17 1.89
CA ALA A 76 -13.99 1.31 0.85
C ALA A 76 -13.81 -0.19 1.18
N SER A 77 -12.65 -0.58 1.73
CA SER A 77 -12.39 -1.98 2.10
C SER A 77 -13.24 -2.42 3.29
N SER A 78 -13.40 -1.57 4.31
CA SER A 78 -14.27 -1.86 5.46
C SER A 78 -15.71 -2.09 5.01
N ALA A 79 -16.24 -1.24 4.12
CA ALA A 79 -17.56 -1.46 3.54
C ALA A 79 -17.63 -2.77 2.74
N SER A 80 -16.62 -3.06 1.93
CA SER A 80 -16.59 -4.29 1.14
C SER A 80 -16.57 -5.54 2.02
N HIS A 81 -15.82 -5.53 3.12
CA HIS A 81 -15.77 -6.61 4.10
C HIS A 81 -17.13 -6.81 4.79
N LEU A 82 -17.75 -5.74 5.28
CA LEU A 82 -19.04 -5.78 5.99
C LEU A 82 -20.21 -6.21 5.08
N TYR A 83 -20.15 -5.87 3.79
CA TYR A 83 -21.20 -6.17 2.82
C TYR A 83 -20.87 -7.34 1.89
N GLY A 84 -19.81 -8.10 2.17
CA GLY A 84 -19.47 -9.32 1.43
C GLY A 84 -19.09 -9.08 -0.03
N LYS A 85 -18.47 -7.94 -0.34
CA LYS A 85 -18.02 -7.59 -1.69
C LYS A 85 -16.59 -8.11 -1.89
N PRO A 86 -16.35 -8.98 -2.88
CA PRO A 86 -15.06 -9.66 -3.03
C PRO A 86 -13.96 -8.77 -3.62
N VAL A 87 -14.33 -7.64 -4.23
CA VAL A 87 -13.43 -6.71 -4.89
C VAL A 87 -13.60 -5.32 -4.29
N THR A 88 -12.50 -4.75 -3.82
CA THR A 88 -12.41 -3.36 -3.38
C THR A 88 -11.42 -2.66 -4.29
N SER A 89 -11.87 -1.65 -5.04
CA SER A 89 -10.97 -0.89 -5.91
C SER A 89 -10.40 0.35 -5.23
N SER A 90 -9.33 0.90 -5.80
CA SER A 90 -8.81 2.21 -5.42
C SER A 90 -8.24 2.94 -6.62
N GLU A 91 -8.58 4.22 -6.75
CA GLU A 91 -7.73 5.13 -7.51
C GLU A 91 -6.36 5.17 -6.83
N THR A 92 -5.30 4.88 -7.58
CA THR A 92 -3.95 4.66 -7.06
C THR A 92 -2.96 5.51 -7.85
N TRP A 93 -1.95 6.06 -7.15
CA TRP A 93 -0.83 6.82 -7.69
C TRP A 93 -1.15 8.25 -8.16
N THR A 94 -2.30 8.85 -7.86
CA THR A 94 -2.68 10.19 -8.35
C THR A 94 -1.57 11.24 -8.21
N TRP A 95 -0.87 11.23 -7.08
CA TRP A 95 0.19 12.18 -6.73
C TRP A 95 1.59 11.52 -6.62
N LEU A 96 1.80 10.36 -7.24
CA LEU A 96 3.04 9.59 -7.07
C LEU A 96 4.25 10.34 -7.65
N HIS A 97 5.25 10.56 -6.78
CA HIS A 97 6.58 11.10 -7.11
C HIS A 97 6.55 12.26 -8.11
N SER A 98 6.14 13.44 -7.65
CA SER A 98 6.19 14.68 -8.43
C SER A 98 7.62 15.12 -8.78
N PRO A 99 7.83 15.76 -9.94
CA PRO A 99 6.87 16.10 -11.00
C PRO A 99 6.63 14.97 -12.02
N SER A 100 5.81 15.23 -13.06
CA SER A 100 5.51 14.23 -14.09
C SER A 100 6.74 13.54 -14.69
N PHE A 101 6.61 12.23 -14.86
CA PHE A 101 7.66 11.31 -15.31
C PHE A 101 8.85 11.13 -14.35
N ALA A 102 8.74 11.51 -13.08
CA ALA A 102 9.75 11.17 -12.06
C ALA A 102 9.48 9.83 -11.35
N ALA A 103 8.25 9.31 -11.40
CA ALA A 103 7.88 8.04 -10.77
C ALA A 103 8.66 6.83 -11.31
N THR A 104 9.05 5.97 -10.39
CA THR A 104 9.81 4.73 -10.61
C THR A 104 8.97 3.49 -10.29
N PRO A 105 9.38 2.28 -10.74
CA PRO A 105 8.74 1.03 -10.33
C PRO A 105 8.70 0.80 -8.81
N LEU A 106 9.75 1.25 -8.08
CA LEU A 106 9.78 1.14 -6.63
C LEU A 106 8.74 2.05 -5.96
N ASP A 107 8.54 3.26 -6.48
CA ASP A 107 7.48 4.17 -6.01
C ASP A 107 6.10 3.52 -6.18
N MET A 108 5.85 2.92 -7.36
CA MET A 108 4.59 2.25 -7.66
C MET A 108 4.30 1.14 -6.65
N LYS A 109 5.28 0.27 -6.39
CA LYS A 109 5.15 -0.81 -5.40
C LYS A 109 4.97 -0.27 -3.99
N ALA A 110 5.77 0.70 -3.58
CA ALA A 110 5.73 1.24 -2.22
C ALA A 110 4.38 1.89 -1.89
N GLU A 111 3.77 2.60 -2.84
CA GLU A 111 2.41 3.13 -2.66
C GLU A 111 1.36 2.01 -2.72
N ALA A 112 1.45 1.10 -3.71
CA ALA A 112 0.51 -0.02 -3.84
C ALA A 112 0.43 -0.88 -2.59
N ASP A 113 1.56 -1.17 -1.94
CA ASP A 113 1.62 -1.95 -0.70
C ASP A 113 0.86 -1.27 0.43
N ARG A 114 0.87 0.06 0.49
CA ARG A 114 0.07 0.82 1.46
C ARG A 114 -1.43 0.78 1.14
N HIS A 115 -1.83 0.66 -0.12
CA HIS A 115 -3.22 0.37 -0.48
C HIS A 115 -3.61 -1.07 -0.10
N PHE A 116 -2.74 -2.04 -0.34
CA PHE A 116 -2.96 -3.44 0.06
C PHE A 116 -3.09 -3.60 1.58
N LEU A 117 -2.28 -2.90 2.37
CA LEU A 117 -2.41 -2.83 3.85
C LEU A 117 -3.72 -2.19 4.34
N GLN A 118 -4.45 -1.52 3.45
CA GLN A 118 -5.78 -1.00 3.74
C GLN A 118 -6.89 -1.97 3.32
N GLY A 119 -6.60 -3.09 2.66
CA GLY A 119 -7.59 -4.07 2.18
C GLY A 119 -8.08 -3.83 0.75
N ILE A 120 -7.38 -2.97 -0.02
CA ILE A 120 -7.63 -2.85 -1.45
C ILE A 120 -7.23 -4.15 -2.15
N THR A 121 -8.03 -4.59 -3.12
CA THR A 121 -7.76 -5.81 -3.90
C THR A 121 -7.76 -5.58 -5.41
N GLN A 122 -8.00 -4.35 -5.85
CA GLN A 122 -7.88 -3.91 -7.24
C GLN A 122 -7.35 -2.48 -7.31
N LEU A 123 -6.23 -2.29 -8.01
CA LEU A 123 -5.65 -0.97 -8.23
C LEU A 123 -6.13 -0.42 -9.57
N ILE A 124 -6.66 0.81 -9.55
CA ILE A 124 -7.03 1.57 -10.74
C ILE A 124 -6.01 2.69 -10.87
N GLY A 125 -5.03 2.49 -11.75
CA GLY A 125 -3.91 3.43 -11.90
C GLY A 125 -4.38 4.77 -12.47
N HIS A 126 -4.24 5.82 -11.66
CA HIS A 126 -4.33 7.19 -12.13
C HIS A 126 -3.04 7.56 -12.86
N GLY A 127 -3.16 8.35 -13.92
CA GLY A 127 -2.01 8.94 -14.61
C GLY A 127 -1.65 8.30 -15.94
N TRP A 128 -2.60 7.76 -16.70
CA TRP A 128 -2.36 7.12 -18.00
C TRP A 128 -2.79 7.98 -19.21
N PRO A 129 -2.22 9.18 -19.44
CA PRO A 129 -2.66 10.02 -20.54
C PRO A 129 -2.36 9.35 -21.88
N TYR A 130 -3.36 9.31 -22.75
CA TYR A 130 -3.15 8.94 -24.15
C TYR A 130 -2.14 9.90 -24.79
N THR A 131 -1.12 9.36 -25.45
CA THR A 131 -0.13 10.14 -26.20
C THR A 131 -0.34 9.86 -27.68
N ALA A 132 -0.83 10.84 -28.43
CA ALA A 132 -1.06 10.73 -29.87
C ALA A 132 0.27 10.67 -30.65
N GLU A 133 0.21 10.15 -31.88
CA GLU A 133 1.35 10.19 -32.80
C GLU A 133 1.78 11.64 -33.09
N GLY A 134 3.09 11.87 -33.20
CA GLY A 134 3.68 13.20 -33.43
C GLY A 134 3.82 14.08 -32.19
N VAL A 135 3.31 13.66 -31.04
CA VAL A 135 3.54 14.36 -29.76
C VAL A 135 5.00 14.21 -29.33
N GLU A 136 5.60 15.31 -28.85
CA GLU A 136 6.97 15.31 -28.34
C GLU A 136 7.13 14.33 -27.16
N TYR A 137 8.23 13.55 -27.18
CA TYR A 137 8.62 12.71 -26.06
C TYR A 137 8.80 13.54 -24.77
N PRO A 138 8.37 13.04 -23.59
CA PRO A 138 7.82 11.71 -23.31
C PRO A 138 6.29 11.55 -23.48
N GLY A 139 5.62 12.52 -24.09
CA GLY A 139 4.18 12.47 -24.35
C GLY A 139 3.37 13.47 -23.53
N TRP A 140 2.05 13.33 -23.61
CA TRP A 140 1.12 14.18 -22.87
C TRP A 140 1.20 13.93 -21.37
N ARG A 141 0.83 14.97 -20.61
CA ARG A 141 0.89 15.02 -19.15
C ARG A 141 -0.44 15.50 -18.62
N PHE A 142 -0.74 15.10 -17.39
CA PHE A 142 -1.90 15.56 -16.66
C PHE A 142 -1.45 16.51 -15.53
N TYR A 143 -2.39 17.21 -14.88
CA TYR A 143 -2.01 18.14 -13.80
C TYR A 143 -1.46 17.42 -12.57
N ALA A 144 -1.95 16.21 -12.31
CA ALA A 144 -1.44 15.35 -11.26
C ALA A 144 -0.10 14.75 -11.67
N SER A 145 0.78 14.52 -10.70
CA SER A 145 2.18 14.19 -10.97
C SER A 145 2.37 12.84 -11.64
N ALA A 146 1.63 11.80 -11.26
CA ALA A 146 1.85 10.50 -11.87
C ALA A 146 1.47 10.50 -13.35
N VAL A 147 2.46 10.20 -14.20
CA VAL A 147 2.29 10.05 -15.63
C VAL A 147 3.02 8.79 -16.07
N PHE A 148 2.24 7.77 -16.41
CA PHE A 148 2.68 6.48 -16.87
C PHE A 148 2.28 6.28 -18.33
N ASN A 149 3.24 5.81 -19.12
CA ASN A 149 3.05 5.39 -20.50
C ASN A 149 4.23 4.51 -20.93
N ASP A 150 4.10 3.88 -22.09
CA ASP A 150 5.11 3.03 -22.73
C ASP A 150 6.38 3.78 -23.17
N LYS A 151 6.42 5.11 -23.02
CA LYS A 151 7.60 5.94 -23.32
C LYS A 151 8.49 6.15 -22.09
N ASN A 152 8.04 5.83 -20.89
CA ASN A 152 8.93 5.80 -19.73
C ASN A 152 10.06 4.78 -19.97
N PRO A 153 11.35 5.12 -19.83
CA PRO A 153 12.41 4.17 -20.18
C PRO A 153 12.37 2.88 -19.34
N TRP A 154 12.03 2.98 -18.06
CA TRP A 154 11.86 1.82 -17.18
C TRP A 154 10.69 0.90 -17.57
N TRP A 155 9.87 1.25 -18.57
CA TRP A 155 8.74 0.43 -19.04
C TRP A 155 9.12 -1.02 -19.39
N LEU A 156 10.39 -1.27 -19.71
CA LEU A 156 10.93 -2.61 -19.95
C LEU A 156 10.65 -3.62 -18.82
N VAL A 157 10.49 -3.17 -17.56
CA VAL A 157 10.14 -4.04 -16.42
C VAL A 157 8.66 -3.97 -16.01
N MET A 158 7.82 -3.21 -16.72
CA MET A 158 6.40 -3.08 -16.37
C MET A 158 5.66 -4.43 -16.31
N PRO A 159 5.91 -5.41 -17.19
CA PRO A 159 5.32 -6.74 -17.06
C PRO A 159 5.65 -7.40 -15.71
N ASP A 160 6.86 -7.22 -15.19
CA ASP A 160 7.27 -7.79 -13.91
C ASP A 160 6.65 -7.05 -12.71
N VAL A 161 6.54 -5.72 -12.79
CA VAL A 161 5.84 -4.89 -11.79
C VAL A 161 4.36 -5.28 -11.71
N THR A 162 3.69 -5.35 -12.86
CA THR A 162 2.26 -5.70 -12.91
C THR A 162 2.01 -7.14 -12.49
N LEU A 163 2.91 -8.08 -12.77
CA LEU A 163 2.79 -9.46 -12.30
C LEU A 163 2.85 -9.55 -10.76
N TYR A 164 3.74 -8.77 -10.12
CA TYR A 164 3.74 -8.61 -8.66
C TYR A 164 2.38 -8.10 -8.16
N LEU A 165 1.86 -7.00 -8.73
CA LEU A 165 0.59 -6.40 -8.33
C LEU A 165 -0.59 -7.36 -8.52
N GLN A 166 -0.59 -8.13 -9.60
CA GLN A 166 -1.61 -9.15 -9.89
C GLN A 166 -1.58 -10.28 -8.87
N ARG A 167 -0.39 -10.79 -8.51
CA ARG A 167 -0.25 -11.86 -7.51
C ARG A 167 -0.76 -11.42 -6.14
N VAL A 168 -0.38 -10.23 -5.68
CA VAL A 168 -0.88 -9.69 -4.40
C VAL A 168 -2.38 -9.46 -4.46
N SER A 169 -2.89 -8.82 -5.51
CA SER A 169 -4.33 -8.60 -5.72
C SER A 169 -5.12 -9.91 -5.72
N HIS A 170 -4.60 -10.95 -6.38
CA HIS A 170 -5.22 -12.28 -6.42
C HIS A 170 -5.28 -12.91 -5.03
N LEU A 171 -4.17 -12.93 -4.29
CA LEU A 171 -4.10 -13.53 -2.96
C LEU A 171 -5.03 -12.81 -1.96
N LEU A 172 -5.10 -11.48 -2.02
CA LEU A 172 -5.96 -10.70 -1.13
C LEU A 172 -7.46 -10.85 -1.41
N ARG A 173 -7.85 -11.45 -2.55
CA ARG A 173 -9.25 -11.82 -2.84
C ARG A 173 -9.64 -13.19 -2.30
N GLN A 174 -8.67 -14.02 -1.88
CA GLN A 174 -8.96 -15.38 -1.44
C GLN A 174 -9.58 -15.41 -0.03
N GLY A 175 -10.51 -16.33 0.23
CA GLY A 175 -11.11 -16.49 1.56
C GLY A 175 -11.90 -15.27 2.04
N ASN A 176 -11.86 -15.01 3.35
CA ASN A 176 -12.50 -13.87 4.00
C ASN A 176 -11.49 -12.95 4.70
N PRO A 177 -11.80 -11.66 4.91
CA PRO A 177 -11.01 -10.79 5.76
C PRO A 177 -10.92 -11.36 7.18
N GLY A 178 -9.72 -11.33 7.77
CA GLY A 178 -9.42 -11.93 9.08
C GLY A 178 -9.45 -10.95 10.26
N ASN A 179 -10.15 -9.82 10.13
CA ASN A 179 -10.17 -8.73 11.10
C ASN A 179 -10.97 -9.09 12.36
N SER A 180 -10.40 -8.81 13.53
CA SER A 180 -11.01 -9.06 14.85
C SER A 180 -11.47 -7.78 15.54
N VAL A 181 -11.18 -6.61 14.98
CA VAL A 181 -11.54 -5.31 15.55
C VAL A 181 -12.50 -4.56 14.62
N ALA A 182 -13.56 -3.99 15.19
CA ALA A 182 -14.46 -3.05 14.50
C ALA A 182 -14.32 -1.66 15.13
N VAL A 183 -14.11 -0.62 14.33
CA VAL A 183 -13.96 0.77 14.79
C VAL A 183 -15.16 1.59 14.36
N TYR A 184 -15.91 2.14 15.30
CA TYR A 184 -17.12 2.88 15.04
C TYR A 184 -16.81 4.27 14.47
N LEU A 185 -17.51 4.64 13.39
CA LEU A 185 -17.50 5.97 12.80
C LEU A 185 -18.67 6.78 13.38
N PRO A 186 -18.42 7.85 14.16
CA PRO A 186 -19.46 8.63 14.82
C PRO A 186 -20.15 9.59 13.85
N ASN A 187 -20.94 9.06 12.91
CA ASN A 187 -21.66 9.82 11.89
C ASN A 187 -22.57 10.89 12.52
N HIS A 188 -23.27 10.56 13.60
CA HIS A 188 -24.14 11.49 14.32
C HIS A 188 -23.36 12.71 14.87
N ASP A 189 -22.17 12.50 15.42
CA ASP A 189 -21.32 13.60 15.85
C ASP A 189 -20.77 14.40 14.66
N ALA A 190 -20.46 13.73 13.54
CA ALA A 190 -19.99 14.37 12.31
C ALA A 190 -21.06 15.29 11.70
N TYR A 191 -22.32 14.88 11.63
CA TYR A 191 -23.41 15.71 11.12
C TYR A 191 -23.57 17.01 11.93
N GLY A 192 -23.45 16.94 13.27
CA GLY A 192 -23.48 18.14 14.12
C GLY A 192 -22.35 19.16 13.84
N ASP A 193 -21.27 18.69 13.22
CA ASP A 193 -20.11 19.49 12.82
C ASP A 193 -20.15 20.01 11.39
N PHE A 194 -21.14 19.61 10.59
CA PHE A 194 -21.29 20.16 9.24
C PHE A 194 -21.44 21.68 9.29
N ARG A 195 -20.98 22.36 8.25
CA ARG A 195 -21.22 23.78 8.02
C ARG A 195 -21.65 23.97 6.56
N LEU A 196 -22.30 25.08 6.25
CA LEU A 196 -22.61 25.42 4.85
C LEU A 196 -21.31 25.41 4.02
N GLY A 197 -21.33 24.69 2.90
CA GLY A 197 -20.15 24.49 2.04
C GLY A 197 -19.07 23.56 2.61
N ARG A 198 -19.23 23.02 3.84
CA ARG A 198 -18.30 22.09 4.49
C ARG A 198 -19.06 20.94 5.13
N ALA A 199 -19.54 20.03 4.28
CA ALA A 199 -20.20 18.78 4.64
C ALA A 199 -19.40 17.56 4.14
N HIS A 200 -18.07 17.62 4.27
CA HIS A 200 -17.18 16.56 3.81
C HIS A 200 -17.06 15.46 4.86
N MET A 201 -17.87 14.40 4.72
CA MET A 201 -18.05 13.38 5.77
C MET A 201 -16.73 12.77 6.26
N LEU A 202 -15.89 12.30 5.32
CA LEU A 202 -14.63 11.63 5.63
C LEU A 202 -13.65 12.55 6.39
N GLU A 203 -13.59 13.85 6.04
CA GLU A 203 -12.64 14.78 6.67
C GLU A 203 -13.04 15.07 8.11
N ILE A 204 -14.34 15.24 8.35
CA ILE A 204 -14.88 15.50 9.69
C ILE A 204 -14.70 14.26 10.58
N LEU A 205 -14.99 13.06 10.06
CA LEU A 205 -14.75 11.81 10.78
C LEU A 205 -13.26 11.59 11.06
N LYS A 206 -12.37 11.91 10.10
CA LYS A 206 -10.92 11.84 10.29
C LYS A 206 -10.47 12.75 11.43
N ALA A 207 -10.95 14.00 11.46
CA ALA A 207 -10.64 14.94 12.52
C ALA A 207 -11.15 14.47 13.90
N ARG A 208 -12.34 13.85 13.95
CA ARG A 208 -12.92 13.31 15.19
C ARG A 208 -12.19 12.08 15.71
N LEU A 209 -11.82 11.17 14.83
CA LEU A 209 -11.06 9.96 15.15
C LEU A 209 -9.68 10.32 15.69
N GLY A 210 -9.06 11.34 15.08
CA GLY A 210 -7.72 11.80 15.43
C GLY A 210 -6.63 10.87 14.90
N PRO A 211 -5.36 11.26 15.03
CA PRO A 211 -4.23 10.54 14.45
C PRO A 211 -3.82 9.28 15.24
N ALA A 212 -4.35 9.05 16.45
CA ALA A 212 -3.83 8.04 17.37
C ALA A 212 -4.58 6.70 17.37
N VAL A 213 -5.88 6.69 17.05
CA VAL A 213 -6.70 5.47 17.15
C VAL A 213 -6.24 4.39 16.17
N VAL A 214 -6.07 4.74 14.90
CA VAL A 214 -5.67 3.77 13.86
C VAL A 214 -4.26 3.20 14.13
N PRO A 215 -3.23 4.02 14.44
CA PRO A 215 -1.92 3.51 14.86
C PRO A 215 -2.00 2.58 16.06
N ALA A 216 -2.75 2.95 17.11
CA ALA A 216 -2.85 2.15 18.33
C ALA A 216 -3.46 0.76 18.08
N VAL A 217 -4.41 0.64 17.15
CA VAL A 217 -4.99 -0.66 16.73
C VAL A 217 -3.96 -1.49 15.95
N LEU A 218 -3.30 -0.89 14.96
CA LEU A 218 -2.34 -1.57 14.08
C LEU A 218 -1.09 -2.03 14.85
N ASP A 219 -0.50 -1.15 15.66
CA ASP A 219 0.70 -1.43 16.46
C ASP A 219 0.43 -2.45 17.58
N ALA A 220 -0.83 -2.61 17.95
CA ALA A 220 -1.23 -3.64 18.89
C ALA A 220 -1.37 -5.04 18.25
N GLY A 221 -1.23 -5.15 16.92
CA GLY A 221 -1.22 -6.43 16.19
C GLY A 221 -2.60 -6.88 15.71
N TYR A 222 -3.50 -5.94 15.38
CA TYR A 222 -4.86 -6.25 14.92
C TYR A 222 -5.17 -5.65 13.55
N GLY A 223 -5.81 -6.43 12.68
CA GLY A 223 -6.59 -5.93 11.56
C GLY A 223 -7.95 -5.40 12.02
N PHE A 224 -8.50 -4.45 11.27
CA PHE A 224 -9.78 -3.83 11.64
C PHE A 224 -10.59 -3.36 10.44
N ASP A 225 -11.90 -3.23 10.65
CA ASP A 225 -12.83 -2.54 9.76
C ASP A 225 -13.51 -1.37 10.46
N PHE A 226 -13.77 -0.30 9.72
CA PHE A 226 -14.67 0.75 10.16
C PHE A 226 -16.14 0.31 10.00
N PHE A 227 -17.01 0.73 10.91
CA PHE A 227 -18.46 0.51 10.80
C PHE A 227 -19.25 1.71 11.28
N ASP A 228 -20.51 1.82 10.84
CA ASP A 228 -21.48 2.80 11.34
C ASP A 228 -22.76 2.08 11.83
N ASP A 229 -23.77 2.86 12.26
CA ASP A 229 -25.03 2.33 12.79
C ASP A 229 -25.74 1.36 11.84
N THR A 230 -25.68 1.59 10.53
CA THR A 230 -26.34 0.72 9.54
C THR A 230 -25.61 -0.61 9.40
N ALA A 231 -24.28 -0.63 9.62
CA ALA A 231 -23.47 -1.84 9.53
C ALA A 231 -23.33 -2.60 10.87
N VAL A 232 -23.90 -2.11 11.97
CA VAL A 232 -23.69 -2.71 13.30
C VAL A 232 -24.10 -4.19 13.35
N ASP A 233 -25.17 -4.59 12.66
CA ASP A 233 -25.61 -5.99 12.62
C ASP A 233 -24.59 -6.91 11.90
N ARG A 234 -23.80 -6.35 10.98
CA ARG A 234 -22.67 -7.04 10.32
C ARG A 234 -21.50 -7.24 11.28
N VAL A 235 -21.26 -6.28 12.18
CA VAL A 235 -20.28 -6.44 13.26
C VAL A 235 -20.72 -7.52 14.24
N LEU A 236 -22.00 -7.54 14.61
CA LEU A 236 -22.55 -8.54 15.54
C LEU A 236 -22.43 -9.97 15.01
N SER A 237 -22.65 -10.16 13.71
CA SER A 237 -22.61 -11.47 13.04
C SER A 237 -21.23 -11.83 12.48
N GLY A 238 -20.30 -10.88 12.47
CA GLY A 238 -18.96 -11.04 11.91
C GLY A 238 -17.93 -11.67 12.86
N PRO A 239 -16.67 -11.77 12.41
CA PRO A 239 -15.57 -12.37 13.17
C PRO A 239 -15.02 -11.48 14.30
N TYR A 240 -15.59 -10.30 14.51
CA TYR A 240 -15.08 -9.30 15.45
C TYR A 240 -15.16 -9.77 16.91
N ARG A 241 -14.19 -9.32 17.70
CA ARG A 241 -14.03 -9.56 19.15
C ARG A 241 -13.95 -8.27 19.96
N LEU A 242 -13.53 -7.19 19.32
CA LEU A 242 -13.43 -5.87 19.92
C LEU A 242 -14.23 -4.86 19.09
N ALA A 243 -15.00 -4.00 19.75
CA ALA A 243 -15.59 -2.81 19.14
C ALA A 243 -15.03 -1.55 19.81
N ILE A 244 -14.48 -0.63 19.02
CA ILE A 244 -13.85 0.60 19.51
C ILE A 244 -14.77 1.79 19.20
N LEU A 245 -15.08 2.59 20.23
CA LEU A 245 -15.89 3.80 20.17
C LEU A 245 -14.99 5.03 20.41
N PRO A 246 -14.42 5.63 19.36
CA PRO A 246 -13.42 6.68 19.52
C PRO A 246 -14.07 8.05 19.76
N ALA A 247 -14.08 8.48 21.03
CA ALA A 247 -14.68 9.72 21.53
C ALA A 247 -16.06 10.06 20.95
N VAL A 248 -16.93 9.09 21.03
CA VAL A 248 -18.33 9.22 20.63
C VAL A 248 -19.06 10.04 21.69
N GLU A 249 -19.69 11.15 21.29
CA GLU A 249 -20.62 11.90 22.15
C GLU A 249 -22.04 11.36 21.95
N THR A 250 -22.41 11.15 20.69
CA THR A 250 -23.77 10.84 20.26
C THR A 250 -23.86 9.49 19.59
N ILE A 251 -24.76 8.63 20.07
CA ILE A 251 -25.03 7.31 19.51
C ILE A 251 -26.50 6.92 19.71
N PRO A 252 -27.17 6.28 18.75
CA PRO A 252 -28.51 5.76 18.95
C PRO A 252 -28.55 4.72 20.08
N ALA A 253 -29.60 4.76 20.91
CA ALA A 253 -29.82 3.75 21.94
C ALA A 253 -29.93 2.34 21.34
N GLU A 254 -30.53 2.20 20.15
CA GLU A 254 -30.59 0.93 19.42
C GLU A 254 -29.20 0.36 19.13
N THR A 255 -28.28 1.19 18.61
CA THR A 255 -26.88 0.79 18.35
C THR A 255 -26.21 0.34 19.65
N LEU A 256 -26.40 1.05 20.77
CA LEU A 256 -25.86 0.62 22.07
C LEU A 256 -26.45 -0.69 22.56
N HIS A 257 -27.76 -0.94 22.38
CA HIS A 257 -28.35 -2.23 22.71
C HIS A 257 -27.74 -3.38 21.91
N LYS A 258 -27.48 -3.17 20.61
CA LYS A 258 -26.80 -4.14 19.76
C LYS A 258 -25.35 -4.38 20.22
N LEU A 259 -24.62 -3.32 20.59
CA LEU A 259 -23.27 -3.44 21.15
C LEU A 259 -23.26 -4.09 22.54
N LYS A 260 -24.31 -3.90 23.35
CA LYS A 260 -24.49 -4.63 24.61
C LYS A 260 -24.69 -6.13 24.38
N ALA A 261 -25.47 -6.50 23.36
CA ALA A 261 -25.61 -7.90 22.95
C ALA A 261 -24.29 -8.49 22.42
N PHE A 262 -23.49 -7.70 21.70
CA PHE A 262 -22.14 -8.07 21.29
C PHE A 262 -21.25 -8.35 22.51
N ALA A 263 -21.24 -7.46 23.51
CA ALA A 263 -20.51 -7.65 24.77
C ALA A 263 -20.99 -8.88 25.56
N GLY A 264 -22.31 -9.12 25.58
CA GLY A 264 -22.93 -10.29 26.21
C GLY A 264 -22.49 -11.65 25.63
N ARG A 265 -21.90 -11.67 24.42
CA ARG A 265 -21.30 -12.87 23.81
C ARG A 265 -19.83 -13.09 24.18
N GLY A 266 -19.30 -12.34 25.16
CA GLY A 266 -17.90 -12.42 25.59
C GLY A 266 -16.94 -11.53 24.80
N ASN A 267 -17.47 -10.68 23.92
CA ASN A 267 -16.67 -9.65 23.23
C ASN A 267 -16.52 -8.40 24.11
N THR A 268 -15.62 -7.48 23.74
CA THR A 268 -15.39 -6.25 24.50
C THR A 268 -15.71 -5.00 23.68
N VAL A 269 -16.36 -4.02 24.31
CA VAL A 269 -16.58 -2.68 23.75
C VAL A 269 -15.72 -1.69 24.54
N LEU A 270 -14.79 -1.02 23.86
CA LEU A 270 -13.89 -0.01 24.43
C LEU A 270 -14.27 1.35 23.88
N ALA A 271 -14.32 2.37 24.73
CA ALA A 271 -14.40 3.76 24.29
C ALA A 271 -13.11 4.50 24.61
N THR A 272 -12.67 5.41 23.73
CA THR A 272 -11.54 6.30 24.03
C THR A 272 -12.03 7.70 24.41
N ARG A 273 -11.31 8.36 25.32
CA ARG A 273 -11.55 9.75 25.81
C ARG A 273 -12.84 9.96 26.60
N ARG A 274 -13.98 9.43 26.15
CA ARG A 274 -15.29 9.58 26.80
C ARG A 274 -16.20 8.38 26.54
N LEU A 275 -17.19 8.20 27.42
CA LEU A 275 -18.35 7.37 27.13
C LEU A 275 -19.39 8.19 26.34
N PRO A 276 -20.16 7.57 25.43
CA PRO A 276 -21.30 8.22 24.81
C PRO A 276 -22.40 8.48 25.85
N ASP A 277 -22.99 9.66 25.79
CA ASP A 277 -23.98 10.14 26.77
C ASP A 277 -25.16 10.88 26.12
N ARG A 278 -25.26 10.88 24.79
CA ARG A 278 -26.32 11.58 24.05
C ARG A 278 -27.00 10.71 23.00
N SER A 279 -28.33 10.82 22.93
CA SER A 279 -29.14 10.40 21.78
C SER A 279 -29.03 11.43 20.64
N PRO A 280 -29.04 11.00 19.36
CA PRO A 280 -28.98 11.90 18.21
C PRO A 280 -30.29 12.63 17.92
N GLY A 281 -30.15 13.77 17.22
CA GLY A 281 -31.26 14.53 16.63
C GLY A 281 -31.78 15.69 17.48
N TYR A 282 -32.45 16.66 16.83
CA TYR A 282 -33.02 17.83 17.50
C TYR A 282 -34.18 17.48 18.43
N LEU A 283 -34.93 16.44 18.10
CA LEU A 283 -36.08 15.97 18.88
C LEU A 283 -35.70 14.99 20.01
N ALA A 284 -34.40 14.78 20.26
CA ALA A 284 -33.93 13.95 21.36
C ALA A 284 -34.36 14.54 22.71
N THR A 285 -34.95 13.70 23.55
CA THR A 285 -35.46 14.09 24.87
C THR A 285 -34.42 13.87 25.97
N PRO A 286 -34.52 14.58 27.12
CA PRO A 286 -33.67 14.34 28.28
C PRO A 286 -33.66 12.87 28.74
N ALA A 287 -34.80 12.17 28.65
CA ALA A 287 -34.91 10.76 29.00
C ALA A 287 -34.07 9.86 28.07
N GLN A 288 -34.05 10.14 26.76
CA GLN A 288 -33.23 9.40 25.80
C GLN A 288 -31.73 9.64 26.00
N HIS A 289 -31.32 10.86 26.35
CA HIS A 289 -29.92 11.11 26.73
C HIS A 289 -29.52 10.31 27.99
N GLN A 290 -30.38 10.29 29.01
CA GLN A 290 -30.16 9.50 30.23
C GLN A 290 -30.09 8.00 29.95
N GLU A 291 -30.96 7.49 29.06
CA GLU A 291 -30.93 6.09 28.61
C GLU A 291 -29.58 5.74 27.97
N VAL A 292 -29.08 6.56 27.04
CA VAL A 292 -27.78 6.35 26.39
C VAL A 292 -26.64 6.31 27.41
N ALA A 293 -26.57 7.28 28.32
CA ALA A 293 -25.54 7.34 29.36
C ALA A 293 -25.61 6.12 30.31
N ALA A 294 -26.82 5.75 30.72
CA ALA A 294 -27.05 4.59 31.58
C ALA A 294 -26.68 3.28 30.89
N LEU A 295 -27.00 3.11 29.60
CA LEU A 295 -26.62 1.92 28.84
C LEU A 295 -25.10 1.84 28.65
N ALA A 296 -24.46 2.92 28.23
CA ALA A 296 -23.02 2.94 27.97
C ALA A 296 -22.21 2.55 29.21
N SER A 297 -22.55 3.11 30.38
CA SER A 297 -21.86 2.82 31.66
C SER A 297 -21.94 1.35 32.11
N GLN A 298 -22.88 0.55 31.59
CA GLN A 298 -23.06 -0.84 32.00
C GLN A 298 -22.04 -1.81 31.38
N PHE A 299 -21.55 -1.52 30.17
CA PHE A 299 -20.78 -2.51 29.41
C PHE A 299 -19.62 -1.92 28.59
N VAL A 300 -19.61 -0.61 28.34
CA VAL A 300 -18.53 0.06 27.60
C VAL A 300 -17.40 0.38 28.58
N LYS A 301 -16.20 -0.12 28.31
CA LYS A 301 -15.02 0.16 29.13
C LYS A 301 -14.33 1.42 28.60
N LEU A 302 -14.15 2.41 29.46
CA LEU A 302 -13.43 3.63 29.10
C LEU A 302 -11.92 3.41 29.16
N VAL A 303 -11.24 3.72 28.07
CA VAL A 303 -9.78 3.91 27.99
C VAL A 303 -9.53 5.41 27.99
N ALA A 304 -8.83 5.90 29.01
CA ALA A 304 -8.71 7.34 29.24
C ALA A 304 -7.97 8.05 28.09
N THR A 305 -6.93 7.41 27.56
CA THR A 305 -6.11 7.95 26.45
C THR A 305 -5.88 6.91 25.36
N GLU A 306 -5.73 7.35 24.11
CA GLU A 306 -5.41 6.44 23.00
C GLU A 306 -4.07 5.70 23.17
N ALA A 307 -3.14 6.22 23.97
CA ALA A 307 -1.86 5.56 24.26
C ALA A 307 -2.04 4.23 25.02
N GLU A 308 -3.10 4.12 25.82
CA GLU A 308 -3.42 2.91 26.60
C GLU A 308 -4.25 1.91 25.78
N LEU A 309 -4.78 2.31 24.63
CA LEU A 309 -5.71 1.52 23.83
C LEU A 309 -5.11 0.17 23.43
N GLY A 310 -3.88 0.16 22.91
CA GLY A 310 -3.24 -1.08 22.48
C GLY A 310 -3.03 -2.08 23.62
N ALA A 311 -2.73 -1.61 24.83
CA ALA A 311 -2.62 -2.46 26.01
C ALA A 311 -4.00 -2.99 26.46
N ALA A 312 -5.03 -2.13 26.47
CA ALA A 312 -6.40 -2.53 26.79
C ALA A 312 -6.95 -3.57 25.80
N MET A 313 -6.62 -3.44 24.50
CA MET A 313 -6.99 -4.41 23.47
C MET A 313 -6.33 -5.77 23.71
N ARG A 314 -5.01 -5.80 23.95
CA ARG A 314 -4.27 -7.05 24.25
C ARG A 314 -4.74 -7.74 25.51
N ALA A 315 -5.18 -6.99 26.51
CA ALA A 315 -5.80 -7.56 27.70
C ALA A 315 -7.19 -8.16 27.44
N ALA A 316 -7.91 -7.65 26.44
CA ALA A 316 -9.26 -8.09 26.10
C ALA A 316 -9.32 -9.26 25.10
N ALA A 317 -8.41 -9.30 24.13
CA ALA A 317 -8.32 -10.38 23.13
C ALA A 317 -6.87 -10.55 22.65
N PRO A 318 -6.43 -11.76 22.25
CA PRO A 318 -5.08 -11.94 21.69
C PRO A 318 -4.93 -11.21 20.33
N PRO A 319 -3.75 -10.64 20.01
CA PRO A 319 -3.49 -10.02 18.71
C PRO A 319 -3.43 -11.06 17.59
N GLU A 320 -3.79 -10.65 16.36
CA GLU A 320 -3.78 -11.50 15.17
C GLU A 320 -2.36 -11.84 14.69
N LEU A 321 -1.45 -10.90 14.83
CA LEU A 321 -0.03 -11.05 14.53
C LEU A 321 0.78 -10.13 15.45
N GLN A 322 1.64 -10.71 16.28
CA GLN A 322 2.60 -9.94 17.07
C GLN A 322 3.94 -9.87 16.31
N VAL A 323 4.47 -8.65 16.15
CA VAL A 323 5.76 -8.36 15.52
C VAL A 323 6.76 -7.97 16.62
N GLU A 324 7.91 -8.63 16.66
CA GLU A 324 8.98 -8.36 17.64
C GLU A 324 10.34 -8.17 16.92
N PRO A 325 11.02 -7.01 17.06
CA PRO A 325 10.58 -5.84 17.82
C PRO A 325 9.39 -5.13 17.15
N PRO A 326 8.55 -4.40 17.92
CA PRO A 326 7.48 -3.59 17.36
C PRO A 326 8.02 -2.55 16.36
N SER A 327 7.32 -2.34 15.25
CA SER A 327 7.66 -1.34 14.25
C SER A 327 6.39 -0.81 13.58
N ASP A 328 6.24 0.51 13.54
CA ASP A 328 5.15 1.21 12.86
C ASP A 328 5.28 1.18 11.32
N GLU A 329 6.45 0.83 10.82
CA GLU A 329 6.75 0.64 9.39
C GLU A 329 6.37 -0.77 8.89
N ILE A 330 6.17 -1.75 9.78
CA ILE A 330 5.73 -3.11 9.43
C ILE A 330 4.21 -3.19 9.53
N GLY A 331 3.55 -3.34 8.39
CA GLY A 331 2.11 -3.56 8.32
C GLY A 331 1.77 -4.98 7.89
N PHE A 332 0.57 -5.45 8.26
CA PHE A 332 0.01 -6.69 7.71
C PHE A 332 -1.49 -6.58 7.42
N ILE A 333 -1.99 -7.46 6.54
CA ILE A 333 -3.41 -7.81 6.43
C ILE A 333 -3.56 -9.32 6.39
N ARG A 334 -4.61 -9.84 7.04
CA ARG A 334 -4.89 -11.27 7.17
C ARG A 334 -6.12 -11.69 6.38
N ARG A 335 -6.01 -12.80 5.66
CA ARG A 335 -7.10 -13.50 4.98
C ARG A 335 -7.25 -14.90 5.57
N VAL A 336 -8.48 -15.33 5.80
CA VAL A 336 -8.80 -16.64 6.36
C VAL A 336 -9.49 -17.49 5.29
N LEU A 337 -8.91 -18.63 4.99
CA LEU A 337 -9.40 -19.62 4.04
C LEU A 337 -9.78 -20.91 4.79
N PRO A 338 -10.55 -21.83 4.17
CA PRO A 338 -10.71 -23.17 4.72
C PRO A 338 -9.35 -23.87 4.89
N GLY A 339 -8.91 -24.07 6.14
CA GLY A 339 -7.68 -24.80 6.48
C GLY A 339 -6.37 -24.01 6.34
N ALA A 340 -6.42 -22.72 6.00
CA ALA A 340 -5.23 -21.88 5.85
C ALA A 340 -5.49 -20.41 6.23
N GLU A 341 -4.43 -19.71 6.58
CA GLU A 341 -4.41 -18.27 6.79
C GLU A 341 -3.31 -17.66 5.94
N VAL A 342 -3.59 -16.50 5.34
CA VAL A 342 -2.65 -15.79 4.47
C VAL A 342 -2.45 -14.40 5.03
N TYR A 343 -1.20 -14.04 5.31
CA TYR A 343 -0.82 -12.70 5.73
C TYR A 343 -0.01 -12.05 4.61
N PHE A 344 -0.46 -10.89 4.12
CA PHE A 344 0.42 -9.99 3.38
C PHE A 344 1.12 -9.10 4.39
N ILE A 345 2.45 -9.08 4.37
CA ILE A 345 3.30 -8.36 5.32
C ILE A 345 4.21 -7.45 4.51
N ALA A 346 4.27 -6.18 4.86
CA ALA A 346 5.04 -5.19 4.12
C ALA A 346 5.84 -4.29 5.07
N ASN A 347 7.11 -4.08 4.72
CA ASN A 347 7.93 -2.99 5.21
C ASN A 347 7.61 -1.74 4.39
N THR A 348 7.08 -0.71 5.02
CA THR A 348 6.70 0.56 4.38
C THR A 348 7.76 1.64 4.52
N GLY A 349 8.90 1.30 5.15
CA GLY A 349 10.04 2.16 5.40
C GLY A 349 11.20 1.94 4.43
N ASN A 350 12.19 2.84 4.49
CA ASN A 350 13.38 2.84 3.64
C ASN A 350 14.60 2.13 4.26
N THR A 351 14.43 1.46 5.39
CA THR A 351 15.45 0.65 6.06
C THR A 351 15.04 -0.81 6.08
N ALA A 352 16.01 -1.73 6.05
CA ALA A 352 15.71 -3.15 6.23
C ALA A 352 15.19 -3.40 7.66
N LYS A 353 14.25 -4.34 7.79
CA LYS A 353 13.66 -4.75 9.06
C LYS A 353 13.78 -6.26 9.23
N SER A 354 14.15 -6.69 10.42
CA SER A 354 14.17 -8.09 10.78
C SER A 354 13.65 -8.29 12.19
N GLY A 355 13.20 -9.51 12.47
CA GLY A 355 12.61 -9.85 13.75
C GLY A 355 11.87 -11.17 13.69
N THR A 356 10.86 -11.30 14.54
CA THR A 356 10.01 -12.47 14.61
C THR A 356 8.53 -12.12 14.57
N LEU A 357 7.74 -13.07 14.07
CA LEU A 357 6.30 -12.99 13.96
C LEU A 357 5.66 -14.11 14.78
N LYS A 358 4.67 -13.74 15.59
CA LYS A 358 3.87 -14.70 16.35
C LYS A 358 2.40 -14.54 15.97
N PRO A 359 1.89 -15.37 15.04
CA PRO A 359 0.47 -15.37 14.67
C PRO A 359 -0.41 -15.85 15.83
N CYS A 360 -1.69 -15.48 15.81
CA CYS A 360 -2.67 -15.97 16.79
C CYS A 360 -2.98 -17.47 16.65
N SER A 361 -2.80 -18.01 15.45
CA SER A 361 -3.01 -19.41 15.12
C SER A 361 -1.78 -20.27 15.44
N LYS A 362 -2.02 -21.58 15.62
CA LYS A 362 -0.97 -22.59 15.80
C LYS A 362 -0.89 -23.45 14.52
N PRO A 363 -0.08 -23.03 13.53
CA PRO A 363 0.01 -23.75 12.26
C PRO A 363 0.73 -25.09 12.40
N ALA A 364 0.36 -26.05 11.55
CA ALA A 364 1.18 -27.25 11.33
C ALA A 364 2.38 -26.93 10.42
N ALA A 365 2.22 -25.95 9.52
CA ALA A 365 3.26 -25.46 8.65
C ALA A 365 3.11 -23.97 8.33
N ALA A 366 4.25 -23.35 8.04
CA ALA A 366 4.33 -21.96 7.61
C ALA A 366 5.26 -21.85 6.40
N GLU A 367 4.87 -21.06 5.41
CA GLU A 367 5.61 -20.82 4.17
C GLU A 367 5.71 -19.33 3.85
N TRP A 368 6.88 -18.90 3.39
CA TRP A 368 7.08 -17.60 2.76
C TRP A 368 6.90 -17.72 1.26
N TRP A 369 6.01 -16.91 0.72
CA TRP A 369 5.81 -16.77 -0.72
C TRP A 369 6.29 -15.38 -1.14
N ASP A 370 7.14 -15.34 -2.16
CA ASP A 370 7.62 -14.10 -2.75
C ASP A 370 6.74 -13.71 -3.95
N PRO A 371 5.89 -12.67 -3.84
CA PRO A 371 5.05 -12.22 -4.95
C PRO A 371 5.85 -11.67 -6.15
N LYS A 372 7.12 -11.25 -6.00
CA LYS A 372 7.96 -10.77 -7.12
C LYS A 372 8.39 -11.93 -8.01
N THR A 373 8.80 -13.05 -7.43
CA THR A 373 9.36 -14.19 -8.17
C THR A 373 8.37 -15.35 -8.33
N GLY A 374 7.40 -15.49 -7.42
CA GLY A 374 6.57 -16.69 -7.27
C GLY A 374 7.27 -17.81 -6.50
N ALA A 375 8.43 -17.55 -5.91
CA ALA A 375 9.13 -18.54 -5.09
C ALA A 375 8.36 -18.83 -3.79
N VAL A 376 8.49 -20.07 -3.33
CA VAL A 376 7.92 -20.57 -2.08
C VAL A 376 9.03 -21.25 -1.29
N GLU A 377 9.14 -20.94 -0.01
CA GLU A 377 10.09 -21.52 0.94
C GLU A 377 9.44 -21.75 2.30
N GLY A 378 9.94 -22.70 3.09
CA GLY A 378 9.45 -22.91 4.45
C GLY A 378 9.82 -21.74 5.35
N ALA A 379 8.88 -21.25 6.16
CA ALA A 379 9.08 -20.15 7.09
C ALA A 379 9.63 -20.60 8.46
N GLY A 380 9.68 -21.92 8.71
CA GLY A 380 10.10 -22.49 9.99
C GLY A 380 8.96 -22.60 11.00
N ALA A 381 9.30 -22.71 12.28
CA ALA A 381 8.33 -22.81 13.38
C ALA A 381 8.04 -21.44 14.01
N VAL A 382 6.95 -21.33 14.77
CA VAL A 382 6.63 -20.12 15.56
C VAL A 382 7.56 -20.03 16.78
N PRO A 383 8.16 -18.86 17.10
CA PRO A 383 8.03 -17.58 16.39
C PRO A 383 8.79 -17.58 15.04
N ILE A 384 8.12 -17.09 14.00
CA ILE A 384 8.60 -17.15 12.61
C ILE A 384 9.55 -15.98 12.36
N GLU A 385 10.78 -16.25 11.94
CA GLU A 385 11.73 -15.18 11.60
C GLU A 385 11.37 -14.51 10.26
N PHE A 386 11.57 -13.20 10.21
CA PHE A 386 11.44 -12.42 8.98
C PHE A 386 12.64 -11.50 8.78
N GLU A 387 12.96 -11.26 7.52
CA GLU A 387 13.85 -10.20 7.06
C GLU A 387 13.20 -9.58 5.82
N LEU A 388 12.95 -8.27 5.87
CA LEU A 388 12.36 -7.50 4.78
C LEU A 388 13.30 -6.35 4.44
N ALA A 389 13.78 -6.32 3.19
CA ALA A 389 14.50 -5.20 2.62
C ALA A 389 13.64 -3.91 2.63
N PRO A 390 14.23 -2.73 2.39
CA PRO A 390 13.47 -1.48 2.24
C PRO A 390 12.32 -1.63 1.24
N TYR A 391 11.12 -1.21 1.63
CA TYR A 391 9.90 -1.33 0.81
C TYR A 391 9.57 -2.75 0.34
N GLU A 392 10.10 -3.79 1.00
CA GLU A 392 9.82 -5.18 0.64
C GLU A 392 8.52 -5.68 1.26
N SER A 393 7.86 -6.60 0.56
CA SER A 393 6.67 -7.29 1.03
C SER A 393 6.77 -8.78 0.72
N ARG A 394 6.13 -9.57 1.57
CA ARG A 394 6.06 -11.03 1.49
C ARG A 394 4.67 -11.52 1.88
N ILE A 395 4.36 -12.73 1.46
CA ILE A 395 3.15 -13.42 1.84
C ILE A 395 3.54 -14.56 2.79
N LEU A 396 3.00 -14.56 4.00
CA LEU A 396 3.13 -15.68 4.94
C LEU A 396 1.86 -16.53 4.86
N VAL A 397 2.01 -17.78 4.45
CA VAL A 397 0.93 -18.76 4.39
C VAL A 397 1.07 -19.72 5.57
N LEU A 398 0.03 -19.80 6.40
CA LEU A 398 -0.07 -20.72 7.53
C LEU A 398 -1.10 -21.80 7.18
N SER A 399 -0.73 -23.08 7.30
CA SER A 399 -1.62 -24.18 6.95
C SER A 399 -1.68 -25.25 8.03
N GLY A 400 -2.80 -26.00 8.02
CA GLY A 400 -2.98 -27.20 8.85
C GLY A 400 -2.31 -28.46 8.27
N GLN A 401 -1.69 -28.37 7.10
CA GLN A 401 -0.97 -29.48 6.46
C GLN A 401 0.54 -29.28 6.65
N ALA A 402 1.33 -30.36 6.56
CA ALA A 402 2.79 -30.25 6.66
C ALA A 402 3.36 -29.46 5.48
N ALA A 403 4.38 -28.64 5.73
CA ALA A 403 5.03 -27.86 4.68
C ALA A 403 5.74 -28.81 3.72
N GLU A 404 5.54 -28.62 2.41
CA GLU A 404 6.29 -29.37 1.40
C GLU A 404 7.76 -28.94 1.39
N LYS A 405 8.04 -27.69 1.75
CA LYS A 405 9.39 -27.11 1.77
C LYS A 405 9.84 -26.80 3.20
N LYS A 406 11.00 -27.35 3.57
CA LYS A 406 11.70 -26.95 4.79
C LYS A 406 12.34 -25.57 4.61
N ARG A 407 12.44 -24.82 5.71
CA ARG A 407 13.25 -23.60 5.77
C ARG A 407 14.71 -23.96 5.49
N ARG A 408 15.34 -23.21 4.58
CA ARG A 408 16.78 -23.33 4.30
C ARG A 408 17.49 -22.14 4.89
N LEU A 409 18.55 -22.38 5.65
CA LEU A 409 19.42 -21.30 6.12
C LEU A 409 20.58 -21.14 5.14
N PRO A 410 20.76 -19.95 4.55
CA PRO A 410 21.88 -19.70 3.67
C PRO A 410 23.18 -19.66 4.48
N ALA A 411 24.15 -20.49 4.10
CA ALA A 411 25.53 -20.36 4.54
C ALA A 411 26.34 -19.61 3.47
N PRO A 412 26.68 -18.32 3.68
CA PRO A 412 27.37 -17.52 2.68
C PRO A 412 28.79 -18.04 2.42
N LEU A 413 29.20 -18.03 1.15
CA LEU A 413 30.56 -18.32 0.70
C LEU A 413 31.23 -17.04 0.18
N PRO A 414 32.58 -16.98 0.11
CA PRO A 414 33.28 -15.76 -0.33
C PRO A 414 32.79 -15.29 -1.71
N PRO A 415 32.32 -14.05 -1.87
CA PRO A 415 31.79 -13.56 -3.14
C PRO A 415 32.89 -13.38 -4.19
N LEU A 416 32.52 -13.36 -5.46
CA LEU A 416 33.38 -12.89 -6.55
C LEU A 416 33.06 -11.43 -6.85
N ASP A 417 34.06 -10.56 -6.80
CA ASP A 417 33.90 -9.14 -7.09
C ASP A 417 33.73 -8.91 -8.59
N LEU A 418 32.67 -8.19 -8.97
CA LEU A 418 32.36 -7.79 -10.34
C LEU A 418 32.28 -6.26 -10.47
N SER A 419 32.78 -5.49 -9.50
CA SER A 419 32.58 -4.03 -9.42
C SER A 419 33.30 -3.19 -10.48
N THR A 420 34.32 -3.74 -11.15
CA THR A 420 35.19 -3.01 -12.09
C THR A 420 35.19 -3.60 -13.49
N GLY A 421 35.66 -2.86 -14.48
CA GLY A 421 35.88 -3.37 -15.84
C GLY A 421 34.58 -3.70 -16.58
N TRP A 422 33.63 -2.77 -16.55
CA TRP A 422 32.38 -2.85 -17.32
C TRP A 422 32.51 -2.05 -18.61
N THR A 423 31.80 -2.48 -19.65
CA THR A 423 31.61 -1.69 -20.87
C THR A 423 30.19 -1.13 -20.87
N LEU A 424 30.05 0.18 -21.03
CA LEU A 424 28.77 0.87 -21.12
C LEU A 424 28.49 1.29 -22.57
N ARG A 425 27.32 0.91 -23.09
CA ARG A 425 26.80 1.35 -24.39
C ARG A 425 25.59 2.24 -24.17
N VAL A 426 25.67 3.46 -24.67
CA VAL A 426 24.59 4.46 -24.60
C VAL A 426 23.99 4.62 -26.01
N PRO A 427 22.66 4.52 -26.18
CA PRO A 427 22.01 4.80 -27.45
C PRO A 427 22.39 6.19 -27.98
N GLY A 428 22.76 6.27 -29.26
CA GLY A 428 23.19 7.50 -29.93
C GLY A 428 24.70 7.78 -29.87
N GLU A 429 25.47 7.01 -29.09
CA GLU A 429 26.93 7.09 -29.10
C GLU A 429 27.55 6.06 -30.04
N ASN A 430 28.58 6.48 -30.78
CA ASN A 430 29.28 5.61 -31.75
C ASN A 430 30.27 4.64 -31.11
N GLN A 431 30.76 4.94 -29.90
CA GLN A 431 31.81 4.16 -29.23
C GLN A 431 31.40 3.78 -27.81
N PRO A 432 31.60 2.51 -27.39
CA PRO A 432 31.36 2.10 -26.02
C PRO A 432 32.32 2.78 -25.05
N ARG A 433 31.85 3.02 -23.83
CA ARG A 433 32.64 3.60 -22.74
C ARG A 433 33.20 2.48 -21.87
N ALA A 434 34.51 2.45 -21.66
CA ALA A 434 35.13 1.57 -20.68
C ALA A 434 35.02 2.18 -19.28
N LEU A 435 34.35 1.50 -18.36
CA LEU A 435 34.18 1.94 -16.99
C LEU A 435 35.17 1.25 -16.06
N ARG A 436 36.03 2.04 -15.41
CA ARG A 436 36.90 1.53 -14.33
C ARG A 436 36.09 1.06 -13.13
N ALA A 437 35.05 1.81 -12.78
CA ALA A 437 34.08 1.49 -11.73
C ALA A 437 32.68 1.94 -12.17
N LEU A 438 31.67 1.32 -11.57
CA LEU A 438 30.27 1.73 -11.71
C LEU A 438 30.06 3.11 -11.06
N ALA A 439 29.31 3.98 -11.73
CA ALA A 439 29.12 5.38 -11.34
C ALA A 439 27.76 5.90 -11.86
N PRO A 440 27.15 6.88 -11.17
CA PRO A 440 25.91 7.48 -11.64
C PRO A 440 26.12 8.18 -12.98
N TRP A 441 25.16 8.11 -13.89
CA TRP A 441 25.26 8.73 -15.22
C TRP A 441 25.50 10.25 -15.16
N SER A 442 24.98 10.93 -14.13
CA SER A 442 25.24 12.36 -13.91
C SER A 442 26.72 12.70 -13.69
N SER A 443 27.56 11.73 -13.33
CA SER A 443 29.01 11.90 -13.20
C SER A 443 29.80 11.59 -14.48
N LEU A 444 29.12 11.07 -15.52
CA LEU A 444 29.72 10.73 -16.80
C LEU A 444 29.46 11.85 -17.80
N GLU A 445 30.51 12.26 -18.52
CA GLU A 445 30.44 13.36 -19.48
C GLU A 445 29.33 13.12 -20.53
N GLY A 446 28.45 14.10 -20.68
CA GLY A 446 27.34 14.09 -21.66
C GLY A 446 26.09 13.33 -21.23
N LEU A 447 26.06 12.70 -20.05
CA LEU A 447 24.95 11.81 -19.65
C LEU A 447 24.02 12.38 -18.58
N ILE A 448 24.23 13.62 -18.12
CA ILE A 448 23.40 14.26 -17.09
C ILE A 448 21.91 14.35 -17.49
N TYR A 449 21.60 14.62 -18.76
CA TYR A 449 20.23 14.72 -19.28
C TYR A 449 19.78 13.46 -20.05
N PHE A 450 20.55 12.36 -19.98
CA PHE A 450 20.18 11.13 -20.66
C PHE A 450 18.99 10.46 -19.95
N SER A 451 17.90 10.25 -20.70
CA SER A 451 16.81 9.35 -20.33
C SER A 451 16.70 8.27 -21.39
N GLY A 452 16.67 7.01 -20.97
CA GLY A 452 16.67 5.89 -21.91
C GLY A 452 17.15 4.60 -21.26
N ILE A 453 17.55 3.66 -22.12
CA ILE A 453 18.08 2.36 -21.72
C ILE A 453 19.55 2.31 -22.12
N ALA A 454 20.47 2.20 -21.17
CA ALA A 454 21.89 1.96 -21.44
C ALA A 454 22.28 0.53 -21.09
N THR A 455 23.20 -0.06 -21.86
CA THR A 455 23.59 -1.46 -21.71
C THR A 455 24.97 -1.56 -21.07
N TYR A 456 25.05 -2.26 -19.95
CA TYR A 456 26.31 -2.63 -19.30
C TYR A 456 26.67 -4.06 -19.66
N GLU A 457 27.92 -4.29 -20.09
CA GLU A 457 28.44 -5.60 -20.49
C GLU A 457 29.69 -5.95 -19.67
N LYS A 458 29.79 -7.22 -19.26
CA LYS A 458 30.96 -7.75 -18.56
C LYS A 458 31.14 -9.24 -18.82
N THR A 459 32.39 -9.64 -19.01
CA THR A 459 32.80 -11.05 -18.96
C THR A 459 33.55 -11.35 -17.68
N PHE A 460 33.38 -12.55 -17.14
CA PHE A 460 34.14 -13.04 -16.00
C PHE A 460 34.37 -14.56 -16.10
N THR A 461 35.40 -15.06 -15.41
CA THR A 461 35.72 -16.49 -15.40
C THR A 461 35.30 -17.12 -14.08
N LEU A 462 34.65 -18.28 -14.15
CA LEU A 462 34.18 -19.02 -12.99
C LEU A 462 34.85 -20.40 -12.93
N HIS A 463 35.46 -20.73 -11.78
CA HIS A 463 36.03 -22.06 -11.54
C HIS A 463 34.93 -23.10 -11.29
N ALA A 464 35.07 -24.31 -11.85
CA ALA A 464 34.06 -25.37 -11.76
C ALA A 464 33.63 -25.72 -10.33
N GLY A 465 34.56 -25.67 -9.35
CA GLY A 465 34.26 -25.94 -7.93
C GLY A 465 33.30 -24.95 -7.26
N ARG A 466 32.96 -23.83 -7.92
CA ARG A 466 31.99 -22.83 -7.43
C ARG A 466 30.54 -23.16 -7.79
N LEU A 467 30.31 -24.12 -8.69
CA LEU A 467 28.97 -24.58 -9.11
C LEU A 467 28.70 -26.01 -8.62
N SER A 468 29.04 -26.30 -7.36
CA SER A 468 28.80 -27.61 -6.75
C SER A 468 27.34 -27.79 -6.34
N ALA A 469 26.90 -29.06 -6.22
CA ALA A 469 25.55 -29.38 -5.77
C ALA A 469 25.24 -28.73 -4.41
N GLY A 470 24.06 -28.09 -4.32
CA GLY A 470 23.61 -27.40 -3.10
C GLY A 470 24.17 -25.97 -2.91
N VAL A 471 24.94 -25.46 -3.87
CA VAL A 471 25.35 -24.05 -3.92
C VAL A 471 24.48 -23.29 -4.91
N GLU A 472 23.88 -22.19 -4.44
CA GLU A 472 23.16 -21.23 -5.26
C GLU A 472 24.01 -19.97 -5.47
N ALA A 473 24.01 -19.45 -6.69
CA ALA A 473 24.76 -18.27 -7.09
C ALA A 473 23.79 -17.15 -7.46
N PHE A 474 24.11 -15.95 -6.99
CA PHE A 474 23.26 -14.78 -7.15
C PHE A 474 24.07 -13.57 -7.62
N LEU A 475 23.56 -12.88 -8.65
CA LEU A 475 24.08 -11.58 -9.02
C LEU A 475 23.47 -10.54 -8.09
N ASP A 476 24.32 -9.82 -7.36
CA ASP A 476 23.94 -8.88 -6.31
C ASP A 476 24.57 -7.51 -6.60
N PHE A 477 23.75 -6.46 -6.63
CA PHE A 477 24.21 -5.07 -6.81
C PHE A 477 24.28 -4.29 -5.49
N GLY A 478 24.13 -4.96 -4.35
CA GLY A 478 24.16 -4.38 -3.03
C GLY A 478 22.80 -3.86 -2.56
N ALA A 479 22.78 -3.36 -1.32
CA ALA A 479 21.62 -2.72 -0.74
C ALA A 479 21.53 -1.25 -1.17
N GLY A 480 20.30 -0.74 -1.24
CA GLY A 480 20.07 0.70 -1.31
C GLY A 480 20.36 1.37 0.04
N ARG A 481 20.60 2.68 0.02
CA ARG A 481 20.77 3.50 1.21
C ARG A 481 19.53 4.36 1.44
N PRO A 482 19.09 4.58 2.69
CA PRO A 482 18.02 5.53 2.97
C PRO A 482 18.33 6.91 2.35
N ASP A 483 17.41 7.43 1.55
CA ASP A 483 17.45 8.81 1.08
C ASP A 483 16.82 9.70 2.16
N GLY A 484 17.60 10.64 2.71
CA GLY A 484 17.13 11.59 3.71
C GLY A 484 16.43 12.82 3.12
N THR A 485 16.31 12.91 1.79
CA THR A 485 15.70 14.06 1.13
C THR A 485 14.22 14.15 1.52
N PRO A 486 13.77 15.29 2.09
CA PRO A 486 12.36 15.47 2.41
C PRO A 486 11.47 15.31 1.17
N GLY A 487 10.32 14.69 1.34
CA GLY A 487 9.30 14.61 0.29
C GLY A 487 8.91 16.01 -0.20
N ARG A 488 8.74 16.15 -1.52
CA ARG A 488 8.31 17.41 -2.14
C ARG A 488 6.78 17.41 -2.24
N GLY A 489 6.11 17.90 -1.19
CA GLY A 489 4.65 18.08 -1.20
C GLY A 489 3.84 16.77 -1.05
N PRO A 490 2.54 16.78 -1.43
CA PRO A 490 1.68 15.61 -1.32
C PRO A 490 2.06 14.55 -2.36
N GLY A 491 2.08 13.28 -1.92
CA GLY A 491 2.44 12.15 -2.78
C GLY A 491 3.37 11.15 -2.09
N MET A 492 3.37 9.90 -2.55
CA MET A 492 4.35 8.91 -2.12
C MET A 492 5.59 8.96 -3.02
N ARG A 493 6.76 8.76 -2.43
CA ARG A 493 8.02 8.46 -3.10
C ARG A 493 8.80 7.50 -2.21
N ALA A 494 9.40 6.47 -2.80
CA ALA A 494 10.37 5.63 -2.13
C ALA A 494 11.65 6.43 -1.88
N LEU A 495 11.95 6.66 -0.60
CA LEU A 495 13.13 7.40 -0.16
C LEU A 495 14.32 6.46 -0.05
N LEU A 496 14.72 5.89 -1.18
CA LEU A 496 15.83 4.95 -1.28
C LEU A 496 16.78 5.36 -2.41
N ASP A 497 18.03 5.61 -2.06
CA ASP A 497 19.13 5.62 -2.99
C ASP A 497 19.43 4.18 -3.39
N ALA A 498 18.91 3.76 -4.55
CA ALA A 498 19.09 2.42 -5.06
C ALA A 498 20.42 2.26 -5.84
N PRO A 499 21.05 1.07 -5.81
CA PRO A 499 22.21 0.75 -6.64
C PRO A 499 21.86 0.60 -8.13
N VAL A 500 20.60 0.32 -8.45
CA VAL A 500 20.04 0.25 -9.80
C VAL A 500 19.02 1.38 -9.93
N ARG A 501 19.28 2.38 -10.79
CA ARG A 501 18.43 3.56 -10.96
C ARG A 501 17.91 3.66 -12.38
N ASP A 502 16.65 3.35 -12.65
CA ASP A 502 15.54 2.99 -11.72
C ASP A 502 15.04 1.56 -11.91
N ALA A 503 15.38 0.93 -13.03
CA ALA A 503 15.12 -0.48 -13.29
C ALA A 503 16.22 -1.09 -14.15
N ALA A 504 16.34 -2.40 -14.12
CA ALA A 504 17.19 -3.13 -15.05
C ALA A 504 16.63 -4.49 -15.46
N GLU A 505 17.06 -4.98 -16.62
CA GLU A 505 16.87 -6.35 -17.05
C GLU A 505 18.24 -7.02 -17.24
N VAL A 506 18.42 -8.17 -16.58
CA VAL A 506 19.68 -8.90 -16.55
C VAL A 506 19.62 -10.09 -17.50
N TRP A 507 20.70 -10.27 -18.26
CA TRP A 507 20.94 -11.41 -19.13
C TRP A 507 22.27 -12.05 -18.76
N VAL A 508 22.30 -13.38 -18.70
CA VAL A 508 23.51 -14.17 -18.44
C VAL A 508 23.65 -15.21 -19.55
N ASN A 509 24.79 -15.21 -20.23
CA ASN A 509 25.09 -16.13 -21.33
C ASN A 509 23.96 -16.18 -22.39
N GLY A 510 23.43 -15.02 -22.77
CA GLY A 510 22.36 -14.88 -23.77
C GLY A 510 20.95 -15.24 -23.29
N LYS A 511 20.76 -15.62 -22.02
CA LYS A 511 19.44 -15.96 -21.43
C LYS A 511 19.00 -14.90 -20.44
N ARG A 512 17.70 -14.55 -20.45
CA ARG A 512 17.11 -13.61 -19.49
C ARG A 512 17.18 -14.21 -18.08
N ALA A 513 17.83 -13.51 -17.16
CA ALA A 513 17.89 -13.86 -15.74
C ALA A 513 16.71 -13.29 -14.96
N GLY A 514 16.28 -12.07 -15.32
CA GLY A 514 15.14 -11.42 -14.68
C GLY A 514 15.34 -9.92 -14.49
N PRO A 515 14.35 -9.26 -13.88
CA PRO A 515 14.33 -7.83 -13.69
C PRO A 515 14.89 -7.41 -12.31
N LEU A 516 15.36 -6.17 -12.22
CA LEU A 516 15.80 -5.53 -10.99
C LEU A 516 15.14 -4.15 -10.91
N TRP A 517 14.07 -4.05 -10.11
CA TRP A 517 13.24 -2.84 -10.04
C TRP A 517 12.80 -2.49 -8.62
N SER A 518 13.11 -3.35 -7.65
CA SER A 518 12.89 -3.15 -6.22
C SER A 518 13.91 -3.94 -5.40
N PRO A 519 14.17 -3.53 -4.15
CA PRO A 519 14.94 -4.33 -3.21
C PRO A 519 14.35 -5.74 -3.00
N PRO A 520 15.20 -6.72 -2.65
CA PRO A 520 16.65 -6.69 -2.81
C PRO A 520 17.05 -6.64 -4.30
N TYR A 521 18.12 -5.90 -4.62
CA TYR A 521 18.65 -5.76 -5.99
C TYR A 521 19.56 -6.95 -6.35
N ARG A 522 18.97 -8.14 -6.27
CA ARG A 522 19.65 -9.43 -6.39
C ARG A 522 18.81 -10.42 -7.20
N LEU A 523 19.46 -11.28 -7.99
CA LEU A 523 18.84 -12.33 -8.79
C LEU A 523 19.56 -13.67 -8.63
N ALA A 524 18.81 -14.75 -8.46
CA ALA A 524 19.35 -16.11 -8.56
C ALA A 524 19.70 -16.41 -10.02
N ILE A 525 20.94 -16.79 -10.30
CA ILE A 525 21.45 -17.04 -11.67
C ILE A 525 22.19 -18.37 -11.82
N THR A 526 22.14 -19.24 -10.81
CA THR A 526 22.84 -20.54 -10.77
C THR A 526 22.67 -21.34 -12.07
N SER A 527 21.43 -21.48 -12.55
CA SER A 527 21.09 -22.28 -13.74
C SER A 527 21.58 -21.67 -15.06
N LEU A 528 22.05 -20.42 -15.05
CA LEU A 528 22.52 -19.70 -16.22
C LEU A 528 24.05 -19.66 -16.31
N LEU A 529 24.75 -20.02 -15.24
CA LEU A 529 26.20 -20.01 -15.17
C LEU A 529 26.81 -21.31 -15.74
N LYS A 530 28.03 -21.20 -16.24
CA LYS A 530 28.86 -22.32 -16.68
C LYS A 530 30.29 -22.22 -16.15
N PRO A 531 31.04 -23.33 -16.00
CA PRO A 531 32.48 -23.25 -15.79
C PRO A 531 33.17 -22.50 -16.93
N GLY A 532 34.23 -21.75 -16.62
CA GLY A 532 34.95 -20.92 -17.59
C GLY A 532 34.33 -19.54 -17.77
N VAL A 533 34.37 -19.00 -18.99
CA VAL A 533 33.95 -17.63 -19.30
C VAL A 533 32.43 -17.52 -19.31
N ASN A 534 31.91 -16.54 -18.58
CA ASN A 534 30.50 -16.15 -18.56
C ASN A 534 30.36 -14.69 -18.99
N GLU A 535 29.23 -14.38 -19.60
CA GLU A 535 28.86 -13.02 -20.00
C GLU A 535 27.64 -12.55 -19.22
N ILE A 536 27.71 -11.31 -18.71
CA ILE A 536 26.60 -10.59 -18.10
C ILE A 536 26.31 -9.37 -18.96
N ARG A 537 25.03 -9.18 -19.29
CA ARG A 537 24.51 -7.96 -19.90
C ARG A 537 23.37 -7.42 -19.06
N VAL A 538 23.43 -6.13 -18.70
CA VAL A 538 22.43 -5.45 -17.87
C VAL A 538 21.90 -4.25 -18.63
N LEU A 539 20.63 -4.29 -19.01
CA LEU A 539 19.93 -3.15 -19.61
C LEU A 539 19.38 -2.32 -18.48
N VAL A 540 19.96 -1.14 -18.22
CA VAL A 540 19.55 -0.24 -17.14
C VAL A 540 18.75 0.92 -17.72
N ALA A 541 17.60 1.20 -17.14
CA ALA A 541 16.69 2.24 -17.55
C ALA A 541 16.28 3.15 -16.40
N ASN A 542 16.26 4.45 -16.65
CA ASN A 542 15.82 5.46 -15.70
C ASN A 542 14.41 5.97 -16.04
N THR A 543 14.06 7.15 -15.53
CA THR A 543 12.82 7.83 -15.89
C THR A 543 13.02 8.85 -17.02
N ALA A 544 11.92 9.41 -17.55
CA ALA A 544 12.00 10.44 -18.59
C ALA A 544 12.34 11.85 -18.05
N ILE A 545 12.51 11.98 -16.73
CA ILE A 545 12.72 13.29 -16.09
C ILE A 545 14.03 13.97 -16.52
N ASN A 546 15.10 13.21 -16.79
CA ASN A 546 16.39 13.77 -17.18
C ASN A 546 16.34 14.44 -18.56
N HIS A 547 15.67 13.79 -19.51
CA HIS A 547 15.40 14.38 -20.82
C HIS A 547 14.57 15.65 -20.70
N MET A 548 13.52 15.64 -19.85
CA MET A 548 12.71 16.82 -19.60
C MET A 548 13.52 17.96 -18.99
N ALA A 549 14.41 17.66 -18.03
CA ALA A 549 15.25 18.65 -17.38
C ALA A 549 16.29 19.29 -18.32
N GLY A 550 16.61 18.64 -19.44
CA GLY A 550 17.49 19.17 -20.49
C GLY A 550 16.76 20.04 -21.53
N ARG A 551 15.47 20.33 -21.36
CA ARG A 551 14.63 21.02 -22.35
C ARG A 551 13.74 22.10 -21.73
N PRO A 552 13.28 23.07 -22.53
CA PRO A 552 12.23 23.98 -22.10
C PRO A 552 10.97 23.22 -21.67
N LEU A 553 10.36 23.65 -20.56
CA LEU A 553 9.09 23.11 -20.10
C LEU A 553 7.95 23.53 -21.04
N PRO A 554 6.83 22.77 -21.09
CA PRO A 554 5.67 23.15 -21.89
C PRO A 554 5.13 24.54 -21.53
N ASP A 555 4.83 25.36 -22.55
CA ASP A 555 4.15 26.66 -22.38
C ASP A 555 2.63 26.48 -22.45
N TYR A 556 1.95 26.63 -21.31
CA TYR A 556 0.49 26.54 -21.22
C TYR A 556 -0.24 27.87 -21.47
N ARG A 557 0.47 28.97 -21.75
CA ARG A 557 -0.13 30.32 -21.88
C ARG A 557 -1.25 30.39 -22.92
N LEU A 558 -1.05 29.79 -24.10
CA LEU A 558 -2.08 29.78 -25.15
C LEU A 558 -3.29 28.94 -24.76
N LEU A 559 -3.08 27.83 -24.06
CA LEU A 559 -4.16 26.98 -23.55
C LEU A 559 -4.97 27.73 -22.48
N ASN A 560 -4.29 28.34 -21.51
CA ASN A 560 -4.89 29.11 -20.43
C ASN A 560 -5.62 30.35 -20.98
N SER A 561 -5.09 31.02 -22.00
CA SER A 561 -5.76 32.15 -22.67
C SER A 561 -7.08 31.73 -23.32
N ARG A 562 -7.21 30.48 -23.78
CA ARG A 562 -8.40 29.99 -24.46
C ARG A 562 -9.45 29.43 -23.50
N PHE A 563 -9.03 28.71 -22.46
CA PHE A 563 -9.92 27.93 -21.60
C PHE A 563 -9.95 28.36 -20.12
N GLY A 564 -9.17 29.38 -19.77
CA GLY A 564 -8.87 29.76 -18.40
C GLY A 564 -7.85 28.82 -17.74
N THR A 565 -7.24 29.27 -16.65
CA THR A 565 -6.43 28.40 -15.79
C THR A 565 -7.37 27.48 -15.00
N ARG A 566 -7.47 26.21 -15.42
CA ARG A 566 -8.29 25.21 -14.72
C ARG A 566 -7.50 24.38 -13.72
N PHE A 567 -6.24 24.08 -14.06
CA PHE A 567 -5.33 23.31 -13.24
C PHE A 567 -3.89 23.80 -13.45
N GLU A 568 -3.10 23.75 -12.40
CA GLU A 568 -1.65 23.97 -12.45
C GLU A 568 -0.95 22.63 -12.26
N PRO A 569 -0.14 22.17 -13.23
CA PRO A 569 0.62 20.92 -13.10
C PRO A 569 1.57 20.93 -11.90
N GLN A 570 1.53 19.87 -11.10
CA GLN A 570 2.28 19.79 -9.85
C GLN A 570 3.81 19.82 -10.08
N ASP A 571 4.48 20.77 -9.42
CA ASP A 571 5.95 20.85 -9.30
C ASP A 571 6.72 20.90 -10.63
N MET A 572 6.07 21.32 -11.72
CA MET A 572 6.74 21.40 -13.03
C MET A 572 7.91 22.38 -13.04
N ASP A 573 7.86 23.43 -12.23
CA ASP A 573 8.96 24.38 -11.98
C ASP A 573 10.17 23.74 -11.27
N LYS A 574 10.01 22.54 -10.71
CA LYS A 574 11.03 21.80 -9.94
C LYS A 574 11.67 20.64 -10.71
N VAL A 575 11.40 20.50 -12.01
CA VAL A 575 12.01 19.49 -12.88
C VAL A 575 13.53 19.63 -12.85
N GLN A 576 14.21 18.55 -12.45
CA GLN A 576 15.68 18.47 -12.34
C GLN A 576 16.14 17.08 -12.76
N PRO A 577 17.40 16.92 -13.23
CA PRO A 577 17.95 15.61 -13.49
C PRO A 577 17.97 14.75 -12.22
N ALA A 578 17.41 13.56 -12.30
CA ALA A 578 17.49 12.52 -11.31
C ALA A 578 18.77 11.69 -11.49
N PRO A 579 19.36 11.19 -10.39
CA PRO A 579 20.43 10.20 -10.48
C PRO A 579 19.98 8.95 -11.25
N SER A 580 20.86 8.37 -12.07
CA SER A 580 20.52 7.26 -12.95
C SER A 580 21.71 6.32 -13.17
N GLY A 581 21.43 5.11 -13.65
CA GLY A 581 22.44 4.12 -13.97
C GLY A 581 22.72 3.13 -12.85
N LEU A 582 23.88 2.50 -12.93
CA LEU A 582 24.31 1.47 -11.99
C LEU A 582 25.44 2.00 -11.09
N THR A 583 25.25 1.95 -9.77
CA THR A 583 26.18 2.49 -8.76
C THR A 583 26.59 1.47 -7.69
N GLY A 584 25.91 0.33 -7.64
CA GLY A 584 26.10 -0.69 -6.62
C GLY A 584 27.39 -1.50 -6.73
N PRO A 585 27.86 -2.12 -5.62
CA PRO A 585 28.95 -3.09 -5.68
C PRO A 585 28.46 -4.38 -6.35
N ALA A 586 28.59 -4.47 -7.68
CA ALA A 586 28.25 -5.67 -8.42
C ALA A 586 29.12 -6.85 -7.94
N ARG A 587 28.48 -7.93 -7.49
CA ARG A 587 29.12 -9.14 -6.95
C ARG A 587 28.37 -10.38 -7.38
N LEU A 588 29.09 -11.49 -7.45
CA LEU A 588 28.48 -12.82 -7.50
C LEU A 588 28.57 -13.44 -6.11
N VAL A 589 27.44 -13.52 -5.43
CA VAL A 589 27.28 -14.09 -4.08
C VAL A 589 26.92 -15.57 -4.21
N PHE A 590 27.49 -16.39 -3.34
CA PHE A 590 27.27 -17.83 -3.33
C PHE A 590 26.76 -18.24 -1.96
N GLU A 591 25.71 -19.04 -1.92
CA GLU A 591 25.10 -19.55 -0.69
C GLU A 591 25.00 -21.05 -0.77
N ARG A 592 25.37 -21.73 0.31
CA ARG A 592 25.12 -23.17 0.47
C ARG A 592 23.85 -23.36 1.27
N SER A 593 22.94 -24.19 0.77
CA SER A 593 21.76 -24.60 1.54
C SER A 593 22.20 -25.53 2.68
N LEU A 594 22.04 -25.10 3.93
CA LEU A 594 22.06 -26.00 5.09
C LEU A 594 20.66 -26.59 5.27
N GLN A 595 20.59 -27.92 5.45
CA GLN A 595 19.32 -28.63 5.72
C GLN A 595 18.94 -28.60 7.19
#